data_AF-A0A8A2VIX6-F1
#
_entry.id   AF-A0A8A2VIX6-F1
#
_cell.length_a   1.000
_cell.length_b   1.000
_cell.length_c   1.000
_cell.angle_alpha   90.00
_cell.angle_beta   90.00
_cell.angle_gamma   90.00
#
_symmetry.space_group_name_H-M   'P 1'
#
loop_
_entity.id
_entity.type
_entity.pdbx_description
1 polymer ?
#
loop_
_entity_poly.entity_id
_entity_poly.type
_entity_poly.pdbx_seq_one_letter_code
_entity_poly.pdbx_strand_id
1 'polypeptide(L)'
;MRYLEVTVPEGKRRAVLDILEEEGINYVVSDETSGRGYAAVVRFPVPTRAVEPLLDRLKRAGIGDEASVVVINAETVLSEQFSSLRDRYSRGGQLGARTSRQVLRTKADELTPPFTIYAVMLLISAVVATAGLLADSPAVVIGAMVIAPLLGPALAANVGIVTGDDRLKSTGFRYQLIGVAIVVLASIGLATLARFAGLEPGGVDIVVATELEERVAPNLFSLAVALGAGIAGILSLTRGFSEAIVGVMIAAALIPPSAAVGITVAWGMSGAAIGAAVLVIVNLLSINLAALATLWVAGYRPQGLFEVSPTRTPTYTYAAIFGVGLLVLAAPLAGVTLLEFHTTELESSAEAEVEAVLAEPEYDDREVDDVAVELDGNYPIQSVERVVVTVSGQDPSPESGLADRLYEAIQPHSDESLIVEVQYVVAEERGDGDETDAQRVTIRTADGT
;
A
#
# COMPACT_ATOMS: atom_id res chain seq x y z
N MET A 1 13.25 5.04 -25.85
CA MET A 1 13.24 5.55 -27.24
C MET A 1 12.84 4.40 -28.15
N ARG A 2 12.47 4.62 -29.41
CA ARG A 2 12.13 3.53 -30.32
C ARG A 2 13.02 3.57 -31.55
N TYR A 3 13.36 2.41 -32.07
CA TYR A 3 14.02 2.25 -33.35
C TYR A 3 13.02 1.60 -34.30
N LEU A 4 12.68 2.30 -35.38
CA LEU A 4 11.71 1.81 -36.36
C LEU A 4 12.46 1.21 -37.54
N GLU A 5 11.95 0.08 -38.01
CA GLU A 5 12.32 -0.52 -39.28
C GLU A 5 11.08 -0.61 -40.15
N VAL A 6 11.10 0.07 -41.29
CA VAL A 6 9.97 0.20 -42.21
C VAL A 6 10.36 -0.39 -43.56
N THR A 7 9.65 -1.42 -44.02
CA THR A 7 9.79 -1.90 -45.40
C THR A 7 9.00 -1.00 -46.33
N VAL A 8 9.63 -0.52 -47.39
CA VAL A 8 9.05 0.49 -48.28
C VAL A 8 8.62 -0.16 -49.59
N PRO A 9 7.32 -0.10 -49.94
CA PRO A 9 6.82 -0.62 -51.21
C PRO A 9 7.49 0.04 -52.44
N GLU A 10 7.46 -0.65 -53.58
CA GLU A 10 7.95 -0.10 -54.85
C GLU A 10 7.25 1.24 -55.20
N GLY A 11 8.03 2.19 -55.73
CA GLY A 11 7.54 3.53 -56.08
C GLY A 11 7.28 4.47 -54.90
N LYS A 12 7.32 4.00 -53.65
CA LYS A 12 7.06 4.82 -52.44
C LYS A 12 8.32 5.28 -51.70
N ARG A 13 9.52 4.85 -52.13
CA ARG A 13 10.80 5.20 -51.52
C ARG A 13 10.93 6.70 -51.25
N ARG A 14 10.72 7.51 -52.27
CA ARG A 14 10.93 8.97 -52.17
C ARG A 14 9.99 9.62 -51.16
N ALA A 15 8.71 9.24 -51.17
CA ALA A 15 7.72 9.74 -50.22
C ALA A 15 8.09 9.46 -48.75
N VAL A 16 8.66 8.29 -48.45
CA VAL A 16 9.14 7.99 -47.08
C VAL A 16 10.31 8.88 -46.70
N LEU A 17 11.30 8.99 -47.59
CA LEU A 17 12.51 9.77 -47.32
C LEU A 17 12.17 11.26 -47.15
N ASP A 18 11.31 11.80 -48.01
CA ASP A 18 10.86 13.20 -47.93
C ASP A 18 10.17 13.49 -46.58
N ILE A 19 9.32 12.57 -46.07
CA ILE A 19 8.68 12.73 -44.74
C ILE A 19 9.72 12.74 -43.60
N LEU A 20 10.72 11.86 -43.67
CA LEU A 20 11.76 11.77 -42.64
C LEU A 20 12.69 12.99 -42.68
N GLU A 21 13.03 13.48 -43.88
CA GLU A 21 13.81 14.71 -44.08
C GLU A 21 13.05 15.94 -43.56
N GLU A 22 11.76 16.07 -43.84
CA GLU A 22 10.92 17.17 -43.33
C GLU A 22 10.82 17.18 -41.80
N GLU A 23 10.78 16.01 -41.16
CA GLU A 23 10.80 15.90 -39.70
C GLU A 23 12.21 16.13 -39.11
N GLY A 24 13.25 16.10 -39.93
CA GLY A 24 14.65 16.15 -39.50
C GLY A 24 15.10 14.88 -38.77
N ILE A 25 14.59 13.72 -39.20
CA ILE A 25 14.92 12.40 -38.66
C ILE A 25 16.09 11.82 -39.46
N ASN A 26 17.17 11.46 -38.79
CA ASN A 26 18.24 10.69 -39.42
C ASN A 26 17.79 9.25 -39.66
N TYR A 27 18.09 8.73 -40.85
CA TYR A 27 17.73 7.38 -41.25
C TYR A 27 18.87 6.68 -41.97
N VAL A 28 18.80 5.35 -41.97
CA VAL A 28 19.64 4.46 -42.78
C VAL A 28 18.72 3.75 -43.77
N VAL A 29 19.07 3.80 -45.05
CA VAL A 29 18.35 3.07 -46.11
C VAL A 29 19.21 1.90 -46.56
N SER A 30 18.61 0.72 -46.64
CA SER A 30 19.19 -0.45 -47.27
C SER A 30 18.28 -0.90 -48.40
N ASP A 31 18.85 -1.24 -49.55
CA ASP A 31 18.05 -1.78 -50.65
C ASP A 31 17.53 -3.18 -50.30
N GLU A 32 16.28 -3.45 -50.68
CA GLU A 32 15.66 -4.75 -50.48
C GLU A 32 15.86 -5.58 -51.75
N THR A 33 16.48 -6.76 -51.63
CA THR A 33 16.88 -7.56 -52.80
C THR A 33 16.18 -8.92 -52.87
N SER A 34 15.23 -9.22 -51.97
CA SER A 34 14.51 -10.51 -51.97
C SER A 34 13.40 -10.59 -53.03
N GLY A 35 13.11 -9.49 -53.73
CA GLY A 35 12.16 -9.47 -54.85
C GLY A 35 10.70 -9.61 -54.42
N ARG A 36 10.38 -9.22 -53.19
CA ARG A 36 9.05 -9.35 -52.57
C ARG A 36 8.16 -8.10 -52.74
N GLY A 37 8.42 -7.28 -53.77
CA GLY A 37 7.65 -6.05 -54.04
C GLY A 37 7.99 -4.86 -53.13
N TYR A 38 9.16 -4.90 -52.48
CA TYR A 38 9.69 -3.80 -51.67
C TYR A 38 10.93 -3.21 -52.35
N ALA A 39 11.07 -1.90 -52.29
CA ALA A 39 12.22 -1.21 -52.87
C ALA A 39 13.36 -1.01 -51.86
N ALA A 40 13.05 -0.89 -50.57
CA ALA A 40 14.05 -0.59 -49.54
C ALA A 40 13.53 -0.92 -48.14
N VAL A 41 14.47 -1.01 -47.20
CA VAL A 41 14.21 -1.01 -45.75
C VAL A 41 14.81 0.26 -45.17
N VAL A 42 13.98 1.05 -44.49
CA VAL A 42 14.39 2.32 -43.88
C VAL A 42 14.35 2.18 -42.37
N ARG A 43 15.50 2.43 -41.73
CA ARG A 43 15.70 2.28 -40.29
C ARG A 43 16.07 3.59 -39.64
N PHE A 44 15.41 3.96 -38.55
CA PHE A 44 15.67 5.25 -37.90
C PHE A 44 15.25 5.27 -36.42
N PRO A 45 16.03 5.94 -35.56
CA PRO A 45 15.66 6.17 -34.18
C PRO A 45 14.67 7.33 -34.06
N VAL A 46 13.62 7.16 -33.26
CA VAL A 46 12.66 8.22 -32.92
C VAL A 46 12.40 8.29 -31.42
N PRO A 47 12.14 9.50 -30.89
CA PRO A 47 11.54 9.64 -29.57
C PRO A 47 10.23 8.87 -29.50
N THR A 48 9.92 8.25 -28.35
CA THR A 48 8.68 7.46 -28.20
C THR A 48 7.42 8.27 -28.53
N ARG A 49 7.45 9.60 -28.30
CA ARG A 49 6.34 10.52 -28.62
C ARG A 49 6.18 10.84 -30.11
N ALA A 50 7.22 10.63 -30.91
CA ALA A 50 7.19 10.90 -32.35
C ALA A 50 6.72 9.69 -33.17
N VAL A 51 6.64 8.51 -32.55
CA VAL A 51 6.27 7.25 -33.23
C VAL A 51 4.88 7.38 -33.88
N GLU A 52 3.86 7.69 -33.09
CA GLU A 52 2.47 7.73 -33.57
C GLU A 52 2.22 8.84 -34.61
N PRO A 53 2.65 10.11 -34.41
CA PRO A 53 2.55 11.13 -35.45
C PRO A 53 3.24 10.74 -36.77
N LEU A 54 4.39 10.07 -36.68
CA LEU A 54 5.12 9.63 -37.85
C LEU A 54 4.40 8.48 -38.58
N LEU A 55 3.89 7.49 -37.83
CA LEU A 55 3.11 6.40 -38.42
C LEU A 55 1.82 6.93 -39.10
N ASP A 56 1.17 7.93 -38.51
CA ASP A 56 0.01 8.58 -39.12
C ASP A 56 0.37 9.33 -40.42
N ARG A 57 1.53 9.99 -40.47
CA ARG A 57 2.04 10.64 -41.69
C ARG A 57 2.34 9.61 -42.78
N LEU A 58 3.02 8.52 -42.42
CA LEU A 58 3.34 7.42 -43.35
C LEU A 58 2.06 6.75 -43.87
N LYS A 59 1.06 6.52 -43.00
CA LYS A 59 -0.24 5.98 -43.40
C LYS A 59 -0.96 6.91 -44.38
N ARG A 60 -0.98 8.23 -44.12
CA ARG A 60 -1.55 9.24 -45.04
C ARG A 60 -0.84 9.31 -46.39
N ALA A 61 0.45 8.96 -46.45
CA ALA A 61 1.19 8.82 -47.71
C ALA A 61 0.88 7.51 -48.48
N GLY A 62 -0.01 6.67 -47.94
CA GLY A 62 -0.45 5.42 -48.55
C GLY A 62 0.50 4.25 -48.31
N ILE A 63 1.16 4.21 -47.15
CA ILE A 63 2.15 3.16 -46.80
C ILE A 63 1.57 2.14 -45.82
N GLY A 64 0.39 2.41 -45.23
CA GLY A 64 -0.12 1.68 -44.07
C GLY A 64 -0.50 0.21 -44.27
N ASP A 65 -0.94 -0.19 -45.46
CA ASP A 65 -1.50 -1.55 -45.68
C ASP A 65 -0.51 -2.51 -46.35
N GLU A 66 0.53 -1.99 -46.99
CA GLU A 66 1.53 -2.78 -47.74
C GLU A 66 2.91 -2.79 -47.08
N ALA A 67 3.16 -1.93 -46.08
CA ALA A 67 4.45 -1.86 -45.38
C ALA A 67 4.46 -2.65 -44.07
N SER A 68 5.58 -3.35 -43.82
CA SER A 68 5.89 -3.90 -42.51
C SER A 68 6.61 -2.84 -41.69
N VAL A 69 6.10 -2.56 -40.49
CA VAL A 69 6.73 -1.67 -39.51
C VAL A 69 7.08 -2.47 -38.28
N VAL A 70 8.38 -2.58 -37.99
CA VAL A 70 8.90 -3.21 -36.77
C VAL A 70 9.36 -2.11 -35.82
N VAL A 71 8.86 -2.14 -34.59
CA VAL A 71 9.20 -1.17 -33.54
C VAL A 71 10.05 -1.86 -32.48
N ILE A 72 11.32 -1.48 -32.42
CA ILE A 72 12.30 -2.05 -31.49
C ILE A 72 12.54 -1.07 -30.33
N ASN A 73 12.72 -1.59 -29.11
CA ASN A 73 13.18 -0.80 -27.97
C ASN A 73 14.66 -0.46 -28.14
N ALA A 74 14.98 0.83 -28.17
CA ALA A 74 16.36 1.30 -28.13
C ALA A 74 16.67 1.83 -26.73
N GLU A 75 17.71 1.27 -26.11
CA GLU A 75 18.19 1.67 -24.78
C GLU A 75 18.86 3.04 -24.82
N THR A 76 19.76 3.26 -25.79
CA THR A 76 20.50 4.53 -25.92
C THR A 76 20.66 4.93 -27.39
N VAL A 77 20.50 6.23 -27.68
CA VAL A 77 20.79 6.84 -28.98
C VAL A 77 21.64 8.09 -28.74
N LEU A 78 22.87 8.09 -29.26
CA LEU A 78 23.80 9.22 -29.15
C LEU A 78 23.83 10.00 -30.47
N SER A 79 23.10 11.11 -30.53
CA SER A 79 23.08 12.01 -31.69
C SER A 79 22.56 13.39 -31.29
N GLU A 80 23.21 14.45 -31.79
CA GLU A 80 22.75 15.82 -31.62
C GLU A 80 21.42 16.08 -32.33
N GLN A 81 21.23 15.54 -33.55
CA GLN A 81 19.95 15.63 -34.26
C GLN A 81 18.84 14.90 -33.49
N PHE A 82 19.11 13.69 -32.98
CA PHE A 82 18.14 12.97 -32.16
C PHE A 82 17.79 13.76 -30.88
N SER A 83 18.77 14.41 -30.25
CA SER A 83 18.55 15.23 -29.07
C SER A 83 17.68 16.46 -29.39
N SER A 84 17.95 17.15 -30.50
CA SER A 84 17.12 18.28 -30.94
C SER A 84 15.70 17.86 -31.37
N LEU A 85 15.55 16.68 -31.99
CA LEU A 85 14.26 16.08 -32.34
C LEU A 85 13.49 15.71 -31.07
N ARG A 86 14.15 15.04 -30.12
CA ARG A 86 13.59 14.75 -28.79
C ARG A 86 13.16 16.04 -28.10
N ASP A 87 13.96 17.09 -28.14
CA ASP A 87 13.64 18.38 -27.53
C ASP A 87 12.49 19.08 -28.25
N ARG A 88 12.35 18.95 -29.57
CA ARG A 88 11.22 19.51 -30.34
C ARG A 88 9.91 18.83 -29.96
N TYR A 89 9.93 17.50 -29.91
CA TYR A 89 8.82 16.67 -29.43
C TYR A 89 8.63 16.74 -27.90
N SER A 90 9.55 17.39 -27.17
CA SER A 90 9.42 17.68 -25.74
C SER A 90 8.98 19.11 -25.46
N ARG A 91 9.38 20.10 -26.27
CA ARG A 91 9.08 21.54 -26.15
C ARG A 91 7.78 21.97 -26.82
N GLY A 92 7.25 21.19 -27.77
CA GLY A 92 5.88 21.37 -28.30
C GLY A 92 4.77 20.91 -27.36
N GLY A 93 5.09 20.55 -26.11
CA GLY A 93 4.11 20.13 -25.12
C GLY A 93 3.37 21.33 -24.54
N GLN A 94 2.09 21.47 -24.89
CA GLN A 94 1.11 21.93 -23.90
C GLN A 94 1.38 21.20 -22.56
N LEU A 95 1.20 21.89 -21.43
CA LEU A 95 1.14 21.23 -20.11
C LEU A 95 0.35 19.91 -20.23
N GLY A 96 1.04 18.76 -20.16
CA GLY A 96 0.41 17.44 -20.28
C GLY A 96 0.37 16.81 -21.68
N ALA A 97 1.52 16.40 -22.23
CA ALA A 97 1.54 15.39 -23.29
C ALA A 97 1.04 14.04 -22.73
N ARG A 98 -0.26 13.79 -22.86
CA ARG A 98 -0.92 12.54 -22.44
C ARG A 98 -0.25 11.35 -23.12
N THR A 99 0.22 10.37 -22.34
CA THR A 99 0.58 9.03 -22.84
C THR A 99 -0.62 8.46 -23.59
N SER A 100 -0.46 7.96 -24.82
CA SER A 100 -1.62 7.47 -25.58
C SER A 100 -2.34 6.34 -24.82
N ARG A 101 -3.66 6.21 -25.01
CA ARG A 101 -4.45 5.18 -24.31
C ARG A 101 -3.94 3.77 -24.63
N GLN A 102 -3.48 3.51 -25.85
CA GLN A 102 -2.82 2.25 -26.19
C GLN A 102 -1.56 2.02 -25.36
N VAL A 103 -0.68 3.01 -25.23
CA VAL A 103 0.55 2.87 -24.45
C VAL A 103 0.25 2.62 -22.97
N LEU A 104 -0.79 3.25 -22.40
CA LEU A 104 -1.24 2.97 -21.03
C LEU A 104 -1.75 1.53 -20.88
N ARG A 105 -2.57 1.05 -21.81
CA ARG A 105 -3.05 -0.34 -21.80
C ARG A 105 -1.91 -1.33 -21.88
N THR A 106 -1.00 -1.14 -22.84
CA THR A 106 0.15 -2.02 -23.03
C THR A 106 1.04 -2.04 -21.79
N LYS A 107 1.37 -0.89 -21.20
CA LYS A 107 2.16 -0.84 -19.96
C LYS A 107 1.45 -1.52 -18.78
N ALA A 108 0.16 -1.29 -18.60
CA ALA A 108 -0.59 -1.91 -17.49
C ALA A 108 -0.69 -3.44 -17.65
N ASP A 109 -0.82 -3.92 -18.89
CA ASP A 109 -0.81 -5.35 -19.23
C ASP A 109 0.58 -5.97 -19.02
N GLU A 110 1.65 -5.29 -19.47
CA GLU A 110 3.05 -5.71 -19.28
C GLU A 110 3.45 -5.80 -17.80
N LEU A 111 2.91 -4.91 -16.96
CA LEU A 111 3.14 -4.94 -15.50
C LEU A 111 2.34 -6.02 -14.78
N THR A 112 1.38 -6.67 -15.45
CA THR A 112 0.58 -7.74 -14.88
C THR A 112 1.26 -9.09 -15.20
N PRO A 113 1.89 -9.74 -14.22
CA PRO A 113 2.59 -10.99 -14.49
C PRO A 113 1.63 -12.14 -14.86
N PRO A 114 2.14 -13.21 -15.50
CA PRO A 114 1.38 -14.45 -15.67
C PRO A 114 0.86 -14.96 -14.33
N PHE A 115 -0.38 -15.47 -14.30
CA PHE A 115 -1.06 -15.85 -13.07
C PHE A 115 -0.26 -16.83 -12.20
N THR A 116 0.44 -17.80 -12.79
CA THR A 116 1.27 -18.76 -12.04
C THR A 116 2.40 -18.07 -11.28
N ILE A 117 3.11 -17.13 -11.93
CA ILE A 117 4.19 -16.37 -11.30
C ILE A 117 3.61 -15.45 -10.23
N TYR A 118 2.48 -14.79 -10.54
CA TYR A 118 1.75 -13.96 -9.59
C TYR A 118 1.41 -14.73 -8.30
N ALA A 119 0.78 -15.90 -8.44
CA ALA A 119 0.36 -16.72 -7.31
C ALA A 119 1.54 -17.25 -6.48
N VAL A 120 2.62 -17.69 -7.12
CA VAL A 120 3.83 -18.17 -6.42
C VAL A 120 4.50 -17.03 -5.65
N MET A 121 4.65 -15.86 -6.26
CA MET A 121 5.25 -14.69 -5.60
C MET A 121 4.41 -14.23 -4.41
N LEU A 122 3.08 -14.26 -4.53
CA LEU A 122 2.20 -13.97 -3.40
C LEU A 122 2.26 -15.02 -2.30
N LEU A 123 2.39 -16.30 -2.63
CA LEU A 123 2.56 -17.35 -1.64
C LEU A 123 3.85 -17.16 -0.84
N ILE A 124 4.95 -16.87 -1.53
CA ILE A 124 6.24 -16.58 -0.89
C ILE A 124 6.13 -15.32 -0.02
N SER A 125 5.56 -14.24 -0.56
CA SER A 125 5.34 -12.99 0.17
C SER A 125 4.47 -13.21 1.42
N ALA A 126 3.40 -13.99 1.33
CA ALA A 126 2.53 -14.32 2.46
C ALA A 126 3.27 -15.10 3.55
N VAL A 127 4.10 -16.08 3.17
CA VAL A 127 4.93 -16.83 4.13
C VAL A 127 5.89 -15.89 4.87
N VAL A 128 6.61 -15.04 4.13
CA VAL A 128 7.58 -14.09 4.71
C VAL A 128 6.87 -13.04 5.56
N ALA A 129 5.72 -12.51 5.12
CA ALA A 129 4.94 -11.53 5.87
C ALA A 129 4.41 -12.13 7.18
N THR A 130 3.86 -13.34 7.13
CA THR A 130 3.32 -14.03 8.32
C THR A 130 4.44 -14.30 9.32
N ALA A 131 5.59 -14.80 8.85
CA ALA A 131 6.75 -15.01 9.71
C ALA A 131 7.29 -13.70 10.29
N GLY A 132 7.32 -12.63 9.49
CA GLY A 132 7.74 -11.30 9.93
C GLY A 132 6.84 -10.71 11.00
N LEU A 133 5.52 -10.83 10.86
CA LEU A 133 4.54 -10.37 11.85
C LEU A 133 4.61 -11.20 13.14
N LEU A 134 4.69 -12.54 13.04
CA LEU A 134 4.81 -13.41 14.21
C LEU A 134 6.15 -13.25 14.95
N ALA A 135 7.19 -12.81 14.26
CA ALA A 135 8.51 -12.54 14.84
C ALA A 135 8.72 -11.05 15.20
N ASP A 136 7.67 -10.22 15.11
CA ASP A 136 7.71 -8.77 15.35
C ASP A 136 8.90 -8.07 14.67
N SER A 137 9.10 -8.37 13.37
CA SER A 137 10.27 -7.92 12.61
C SER A 137 9.87 -7.03 11.42
N PRO A 138 9.91 -5.68 11.60
CA PRO A 138 9.57 -4.72 10.54
C PRO A 138 10.39 -4.95 9.26
N ALA A 139 11.68 -5.29 9.40
CA ALA A 139 12.57 -5.54 8.28
C ALA A 139 12.13 -6.73 7.41
N VAL A 140 11.68 -7.82 8.03
CA VAL A 140 11.18 -9.01 7.32
C VAL A 140 9.84 -8.71 6.65
N VAL A 141 8.97 -7.95 7.32
CA VAL A 141 7.69 -7.49 6.78
C VAL A 141 7.90 -6.61 5.54
N ILE A 142 8.87 -5.68 5.56
CA ILE A 142 9.26 -4.88 4.38
C ILE A 142 9.79 -5.78 3.25
N GLY A 143 10.61 -6.79 3.59
CA GLY A 143 11.10 -7.78 2.63
C GLY A 143 9.96 -8.50 1.90
N ALA A 144 8.89 -8.87 2.61
CA ALA A 144 7.71 -9.49 2.02
C ALA A 144 7.00 -8.57 1.02
N MET A 145 6.92 -7.26 1.29
CA MET A 145 6.28 -6.28 0.41
C MET A 145 7.00 -6.16 -0.94
N VAL A 146 8.34 -6.25 -0.95
CA VAL A 146 9.16 -6.17 -2.17
C VAL A 146 8.90 -7.35 -3.12
N ILE A 147 8.53 -8.51 -2.57
CA ILE A 147 8.28 -9.73 -3.36
C ILE A 147 6.94 -9.66 -4.09
N ALA A 148 5.93 -8.98 -3.55
CA ALA A 148 4.57 -9.05 -4.05
C ALA A 148 4.31 -8.17 -5.30
N PRO A 149 3.92 -8.74 -6.46
CA PRO A 149 3.71 -7.98 -7.69
C PRO A 149 2.29 -7.38 -7.77
N LEU A 150 1.92 -6.51 -6.82
CA LEU A 150 0.57 -5.93 -6.72
C LEU A 150 0.33 -4.67 -7.58
N LEU A 151 1.40 -4.06 -8.11
CA LEU A 151 1.30 -2.85 -8.95
C LEU A 151 0.48 -3.11 -10.23
N GLY A 152 0.84 -4.12 -11.01
CA GLY A 152 0.20 -4.44 -12.29
C GLY A 152 -1.32 -4.58 -12.19
N PRO A 153 -1.84 -5.45 -11.32
CA PRO A 153 -3.28 -5.61 -11.10
C PRO A 153 -4.02 -4.31 -10.79
N ALA A 154 -3.45 -3.44 -9.94
CA ALA A 154 -4.04 -2.16 -9.59
C ALA A 154 -4.09 -1.19 -10.77
N LEU A 155 -3.04 -1.16 -11.57
CA LEU A 155 -3.00 -0.34 -12.77
C LEU A 155 -3.95 -0.87 -13.86
N ALA A 156 -3.97 -2.18 -14.08
CA ALA A 156 -4.83 -2.84 -15.06
C ALA A 156 -6.32 -2.57 -14.79
N ALA A 157 -6.76 -2.64 -13.53
CA ALA A 157 -8.14 -2.34 -13.15
C ALA A 157 -8.52 -0.91 -13.57
N ASN A 158 -7.73 0.09 -13.17
CA ASN A 158 -8.05 1.50 -13.37
C ASN A 158 -7.86 1.96 -14.82
N VAL A 159 -6.82 1.49 -15.50
CA VAL A 159 -6.61 1.73 -16.94
C VAL A 159 -7.71 1.07 -17.76
N GLY A 160 -8.15 -0.14 -17.38
CA GLY A 160 -9.28 -0.83 -18.01
C GLY A 160 -10.58 -0.03 -17.92
N ILE A 161 -10.90 0.52 -16.74
CA ILE A 161 -12.10 1.37 -16.52
C ILE A 161 -12.04 2.63 -17.41
N VAL A 162 -10.92 3.32 -17.42
CA VAL A 162 -10.79 4.62 -18.11
C VAL A 162 -10.72 4.48 -19.63
N THR A 163 -10.13 3.38 -20.09
CA THR A 163 -10.01 3.11 -21.52
C THR A 163 -11.18 2.29 -22.08
N GLY A 164 -12.08 1.77 -21.24
CA GLY A 164 -13.20 0.93 -21.67
C GLY A 164 -12.78 -0.47 -22.15
N ASP A 165 -11.67 -1.00 -21.61
CA ASP A 165 -11.19 -2.36 -21.87
C ASP A 165 -11.67 -3.30 -20.76
N ASP A 166 -12.78 -4.01 -21.01
CA ASP A 166 -13.41 -4.89 -20.03
C ASP A 166 -12.54 -6.09 -19.65
N ARG A 167 -11.67 -6.55 -20.56
CA ARG A 167 -10.74 -7.65 -20.29
C ARG A 167 -9.69 -7.18 -19.31
N LEU A 168 -9.02 -6.06 -19.59
CA LEU A 168 -7.98 -5.50 -18.71
C LEU A 168 -8.55 -5.14 -17.33
N LYS A 169 -9.73 -4.52 -17.31
CA LYS A 169 -10.49 -4.23 -16.08
C LYS A 169 -10.75 -5.49 -15.26
N SER A 170 -11.35 -6.51 -15.87
CA SER A 170 -11.71 -7.74 -15.17
C SER A 170 -10.48 -8.50 -14.71
N THR A 171 -9.40 -8.50 -15.48
CA THR A 171 -8.12 -9.10 -15.07
C THR A 171 -7.57 -8.40 -13.84
N GLY A 172 -7.50 -7.07 -13.84
CA GLY A 172 -7.01 -6.29 -12.70
C GLY A 172 -7.76 -6.58 -11.40
N PHE A 173 -9.09 -6.50 -11.42
CA PHE A 173 -9.91 -6.79 -10.23
C PHE A 173 -9.83 -8.25 -9.78
N ARG A 174 -9.81 -9.20 -10.72
CA ARG A 174 -9.68 -10.63 -10.37
C ARG A 174 -8.34 -10.90 -9.71
N TYR A 175 -7.25 -10.34 -10.25
CA TYR A 175 -5.93 -10.50 -9.67
C TYR A 175 -5.86 -9.89 -8.28
N GLN A 176 -6.40 -8.68 -8.07
CA GLN A 176 -6.46 -8.07 -6.74
C GLN A 176 -7.23 -8.95 -5.73
N LEU A 177 -8.44 -9.40 -6.07
CA LEU A 177 -9.28 -10.17 -5.17
C LEU A 177 -8.69 -11.56 -4.88
N ILE A 178 -8.25 -12.26 -5.92
CA ILE A 178 -7.59 -13.56 -5.79
C ILE A 178 -6.26 -13.41 -5.05
N GLY A 179 -5.53 -12.33 -5.29
CA GLY A 179 -4.25 -12.07 -4.64
C GLY A 179 -4.37 -11.88 -3.14
N VAL A 180 -5.31 -11.04 -2.70
CA VAL A 180 -5.66 -10.90 -1.28
C VAL A 180 -6.09 -12.25 -0.70
N ALA A 181 -6.96 -12.99 -1.40
CA ALA A 181 -7.40 -14.30 -0.94
C ALA A 181 -6.24 -15.31 -0.81
N ILE A 182 -5.28 -15.32 -1.74
CA ILE A 182 -4.09 -16.18 -1.66
C ILE A 182 -3.28 -15.83 -0.41
N VAL A 183 -3.03 -14.54 -0.15
CA VAL A 183 -2.25 -14.11 1.01
C VAL A 183 -2.96 -14.50 2.30
N VAL A 184 -4.25 -14.18 2.43
CA VAL A 184 -5.04 -14.54 3.62
C VAL A 184 -5.03 -16.05 3.85
N LEU A 185 -5.34 -16.86 2.84
CA LEU A 185 -5.42 -18.32 2.98
C LEU A 185 -4.05 -18.94 3.29
N ALA A 186 -2.98 -18.45 2.66
CA ALA A 186 -1.62 -18.88 2.94
C ALA A 186 -1.21 -18.53 4.37
N SER A 187 -1.52 -17.32 4.83
CA SER A 187 -1.27 -16.86 6.18
C SER A 187 -2.06 -17.66 7.21
N ILE A 188 -3.35 -17.98 6.97
CA ILE A 188 -4.12 -18.91 7.84
C ILE A 188 -3.42 -20.26 7.94
N GLY A 189 -3.01 -20.84 6.81
CA GLY A 189 -2.34 -22.14 6.78
C GLY A 189 -1.02 -22.15 7.54
N LEU A 190 -0.20 -21.10 7.37
CA LEU A 190 1.09 -20.99 8.05
C LEU A 190 0.94 -20.65 9.54
N ALA A 191 0.04 -19.74 9.88
CA ALA A 191 -0.27 -19.36 11.26
C ALA A 191 -0.82 -20.56 12.06
N THR A 192 -1.76 -21.33 11.48
CA THR A 192 -2.26 -22.56 12.11
C THR A 192 -1.16 -23.61 12.27
N LEU A 193 -0.28 -23.77 11.28
CA LEU A 193 0.86 -24.68 11.39
C LEU A 193 1.84 -24.24 12.50
N ALA A 194 2.14 -22.94 12.60
CA ALA A 194 2.99 -22.38 13.65
C ALA A 194 2.40 -22.63 15.04
N ARG A 195 1.09 -22.44 15.18
CA ARG A 195 0.34 -22.77 16.40
C ARG A 195 0.44 -24.24 16.76
N PHE A 196 0.20 -25.15 15.82
CA PHE A 196 0.33 -26.60 16.06
C PHE A 196 1.76 -27.05 16.35
N ALA A 197 2.76 -26.35 15.81
CA ALA A 197 4.17 -26.62 16.07
C ALA A 197 4.64 -26.15 17.46
N GLY A 198 3.77 -25.49 18.25
CA GLY A 198 4.13 -24.93 19.55
C GLY A 198 5.10 -23.76 19.44
N LEU A 199 5.10 -23.06 18.30
CA LEU A 199 5.83 -21.81 18.10
C LEU A 199 5.06 -20.60 18.68
N GLU A 200 4.11 -20.86 19.58
CA GLU A 200 3.42 -19.81 20.31
C GLU A 200 4.47 -19.06 21.16
N PRO A 201 4.57 -17.73 21.06
CA PRO A 201 5.32 -16.92 22.00
C PRO A 201 4.80 -17.25 23.40
N GLY A 202 5.61 -17.89 24.24
CA GLY A 202 5.16 -18.41 25.52
C GLY A 202 4.63 -17.29 26.40
N GLY A 203 3.31 -17.26 26.61
CA GLY A 203 2.64 -16.40 27.59
C GLY A 203 2.37 -14.94 27.17
N VAL A 204 2.58 -14.56 25.91
CA VAL A 204 2.25 -13.21 25.41
C VAL A 204 1.05 -13.33 24.47
N ASP A 205 -0.02 -12.58 24.73
CA ASP A 205 -1.10 -12.42 23.78
C ASP A 205 -0.51 -11.89 22.46
N ILE A 206 -0.70 -12.62 21.36
CA ILE A 206 -0.06 -12.29 20.07
C ILE A 206 -0.47 -10.91 19.52
N VAL A 207 -1.50 -10.32 20.11
CA VAL A 207 -1.99 -8.97 19.82
C VAL A 207 -1.09 -7.89 20.42
N VAL A 208 -0.24 -8.23 21.40
CA VAL A 208 0.74 -7.32 22.01
C VAL A 208 1.99 -7.18 21.12
N ALA A 209 2.11 -7.95 20.04
CA ALA A 209 3.15 -7.70 19.04
C ALA A 209 2.80 -6.42 18.27
N THR A 210 3.57 -5.36 18.50
CA THR A 210 3.41 -4.02 17.90
C THR A 210 3.08 -4.07 16.41
N GLU A 211 3.79 -4.89 15.64
CA GLU A 211 3.56 -4.98 14.19
C GLU A 211 2.24 -5.66 13.78
N LEU A 212 1.63 -6.49 14.63
CA LEU A 212 0.32 -7.06 14.36
C LEU A 212 -0.79 -6.09 14.79
N GLU A 213 -0.61 -5.43 15.93
CA GLU A 213 -1.55 -4.45 16.47
C GLU A 213 -1.80 -3.30 15.48
N GLU A 214 -0.73 -2.72 14.92
CA GLU A 214 -0.79 -1.67 13.89
C GLU A 214 -1.58 -2.08 12.62
N ARG A 215 -1.80 -3.38 12.40
CA ARG A 215 -2.51 -3.92 11.22
C ARG A 215 -3.94 -4.36 11.55
N VAL A 216 -4.28 -4.41 12.84
CA VAL A 216 -5.58 -4.84 13.36
C VAL A 216 -6.40 -3.63 13.81
N ALA A 217 -5.75 -2.58 14.32
CA ALA A 217 -6.35 -1.29 14.64
C ALA A 217 -6.24 -0.36 13.41
N PRO A 218 -7.29 -0.27 12.57
CA PRO A 218 -7.19 0.56 11.39
C PRO A 218 -7.19 2.04 11.83
N ASN A 219 -6.27 2.82 11.26
CA ASN A 219 -6.15 4.27 11.53
C ASN A 219 -6.37 5.08 10.24
N LEU A 220 -6.99 6.26 10.33
CA LEU A 220 -7.15 7.21 9.22
C LEU A 220 -5.83 7.57 8.51
N PHE A 221 -4.67 7.53 9.17
CA PHE A 221 -3.39 7.78 8.49
C PHE A 221 -3.03 6.72 7.44
N SER A 222 -3.47 5.47 7.63
CA SER A 222 -3.29 4.40 6.64
C SER A 222 -4.01 4.69 5.32
N LEU A 223 -5.14 5.40 5.38
CA LEU A 223 -5.88 5.86 4.22
C LEU A 223 -5.05 6.83 3.36
N ALA A 224 -4.30 7.74 3.99
CA ALA A 224 -3.43 8.67 3.26
C ALA A 224 -2.34 7.94 2.49
N VAL A 225 -1.76 6.88 3.08
CA VAL A 225 -0.76 6.03 2.43
C VAL A 225 -1.37 5.30 1.22
N ALA A 226 -2.55 4.70 1.38
CA ALA A 226 -3.24 3.99 0.30
C ALA A 226 -3.64 4.91 -0.87
N LEU A 227 -4.17 6.10 -0.57
CA LEU A 227 -4.48 7.13 -1.58
C LEU A 227 -3.20 7.57 -2.30
N GLY A 228 -2.13 7.84 -1.55
CA GLY A 228 -0.82 8.21 -2.09
C GLY A 228 -0.25 7.14 -3.04
N ALA A 229 -0.33 5.86 -2.67
CA ALA A 229 0.10 4.74 -3.49
C ALA A 229 -0.67 4.65 -4.82
N GLY A 230 -1.99 4.89 -4.80
CA GLY A 230 -2.82 4.94 -6.00
C GLY A 230 -2.45 6.10 -6.94
N ILE A 231 -2.20 7.29 -6.39
CA ILE A 231 -1.71 8.45 -7.17
C ILE A 231 -0.34 8.13 -7.78
N ALA A 232 0.59 7.64 -6.95
CA ALA A 232 1.95 7.31 -7.37
C ALA A 232 1.96 6.25 -8.47
N GLY A 233 1.05 5.25 -8.44
CA GLY A 233 0.90 4.24 -9.49
C GLY A 233 0.54 4.83 -10.84
N ILE A 234 -0.36 5.80 -10.88
CA ILE A 234 -0.68 6.45 -12.15
C ILE A 234 0.44 7.39 -12.60
N LEU A 235 1.12 8.05 -11.67
CA LEU A 235 2.27 8.89 -11.99
C LEU A 235 3.46 8.08 -12.52
N SER A 236 3.72 6.87 -12.00
CA SER A 236 4.76 5.98 -12.54
C SER A 236 4.47 5.57 -13.97
N LEU A 237 3.23 5.21 -14.28
CA LEU A 237 2.81 4.92 -15.65
C LEU A 237 2.90 6.12 -16.59
N THR A 238 2.39 7.27 -16.17
CA THR A 238 2.20 8.44 -17.04
C THR A 238 3.43 9.31 -17.17
N ARG A 239 4.27 9.39 -16.13
CA ARG A 239 5.46 10.24 -16.07
C ARG A 239 6.77 9.45 -16.03
N GLY A 240 6.72 8.12 -15.95
CA GLY A 240 7.92 7.27 -15.98
C GLY A 240 8.70 7.26 -14.67
N PHE A 241 8.04 7.45 -13.52
CA PHE A 241 8.65 7.18 -12.21
C PHE A 241 8.90 5.68 -12.01
N SER A 242 9.79 5.35 -11.07
CA SER A 242 10.16 3.96 -10.75
C SER A 242 8.95 3.12 -10.35
N GLU A 243 8.61 2.14 -11.17
CA GLU A 243 7.53 1.18 -10.94
C GLU A 243 7.85 0.29 -9.71
N ALA A 244 9.12 0.00 -9.45
CA ALA A 244 9.54 -0.81 -8.30
C ALA A 244 9.18 -0.14 -6.95
N ILE A 245 9.48 1.14 -6.78
CA ILE A 245 9.20 1.87 -5.52
C ILE A 245 7.69 1.93 -5.25
N VAL A 246 6.90 2.21 -6.28
CA VAL A 246 5.44 2.25 -6.14
C VAL A 246 4.86 0.86 -5.88
N GLY A 247 5.44 -0.18 -6.49
CA GLY A 247 5.06 -1.56 -6.21
C GLY A 247 5.19 -1.90 -4.74
N VAL A 248 6.29 -1.49 -4.09
CA VAL A 248 6.48 -1.64 -2.64
C VAL A 248 5.43 -0.89 -1.85
N MET A 249 5.07 0.35 -2.22
CA MET A 249 4.03 1.11 -1.52
C MET A 249 2.64 0.45 -1.59
N ILE A 250 2.25 -0.05 -2.77
CA ILE A 250 0.97 -0.77 -2.93
C ILE A 250 1.00 -2.08 -2.15
N ALA A 251 2.14 -2.77 -2.13
CA ALA A 251 2.33 -3.98 -1.35
C ALA A 251 2.30 -3.73 0.17
N ALA A 252 2.89 -2.63 0.64
CA ALA A 252 2.84 -2.21 2.04
C ALA A 252 1.41 -2.01 2.54
N ALA A 253 0.52 -1.48 1.70
CA ALA A 253 -0.87 -1.27 2.04
C ALA A 253 -1.73 -2.55 2.03
N LEU A 254 -1.28 -3.64 1.39
CA LEU A 254 -2.12 -4.82 1.13
C LEU A 254 -1.57 -6.11 1.75
N ILE A 255 -0.27 -6.36 1.67
CA ILE A 255 0.33 -7.64 2.10
C ILE A 255 0.28 -7.82 3.63
N PRO A 256 0.84 -6.91 4.46
CA PRO A 256 0.81 -7.10 5.91
C PRO A 256 -0.62 -7.15 6.47
N PRO A 257 -1.54 -6.23 6.11
CA PRO A 257 -2.93 -6.33 6.57
C PRO A 257 -3.61 -7.64 6.15
N SER A 258 -3.36 -8.14 4.93
CA SER A 258 -3.90 -9.45 4.49
C SER A 258 -3.32 -10.62 5.29
N ALA A 259 -2.04 -10.55 5.65
CA ALA A 259 -1.40 -11.55 6.50
C ALA A 259 -1.94 -11.48 7.95
N ALA A 260 -2.16 -10.28 8.48
CA ALA A 260 -2.76 -10.05 9.79
C ALA A 260 -4.18 -10.64 9.89
N VAL A 261 -5.01 -10.50 8.84
CA VAL A 261 -6.30 -11.21 8.76
C VAL A 261 -6.10 -12.73 8.91
N GLY A 262 -5.12 -13.30 8.20
CA GLY A 262 -4.88 -14.74 8.28
C GLY A 262 -4.39 -15.22 9.64
N ILE A 263 -3.51 -14.45 10.29
CA ILE A 263 -3.01 -14.71 11.64
C ILE A 263 -4.17 -14.63 12.65
N THR A 264 -4.89 -13.53 12.71
CA THR A 264 -5.99 -13.33 13.67
C THR A 264 -7.10 -14.39 13.52
N VAL A 265 -7.42 -14.81 12.29
CA VAL A 265 -8.33 -15.94 12.04
C VAL A 265 -7.77 -17.26 12.60
N ALA A 266 -6.49 -17.54 12.42
CA ALA A 266 -5.85 -18.76 12.96
C ALA A 266 -5.83 -18.79 14.50
N TRP A 267 -5.80 -17.61 15.13
CA TRP A 267 -5.87 -17.44 16.59
C TRP A 267 -7.30 -17.38 17.14
N GLY A 268 -8.33 -17.44 16.29
CA GLY A 268 -9.74 -17.39 16.71
C GLY A 268 -10.23 -16.00 17.10
N MET A 269 -9.44 -14.97 16.83
CA MET A 269 -9.71 -13.58 17.18
C MET A 269 -10.60 -12.93 16.12
N SER A 270 -11.89 -13.21 16.21
CA SER A 270 -12.86 -12.82 15.18
C SER A 270 -12.98 -11.30 15.01
N GLY A 271 -12.93 -10.54 16.11
CA GLY A 271 -12.96 -9.08 16.05
C GLY A 271 -11.72 -8.51 15.34
N ALA A 272 -10.53 -8.96 15.74
CA ALA A 272 -9.27 -8.50 15.16
C ALA A 272 -9.18 -8.82 13.66
N ALA A 273 -9.67 -10.00 13.27
CA ALA A 273 -9.79 -10.39 11.87
C ALA A 273 -10.71 -9.46 11.06
N ILE A 274 -11.82 -9.00 11.66
CA ILE A 274 -12.72 -8.02 11.03
C ILE A 274 -12.01 -6.67 10.87
N GLY A 275 -11.32 -6.18 11.90
CA GLY A 275 -10.55 -4.93 11.86
C GLY A 275 -9.51 -4.93 10.73
N ALA A 276 -8.66 -5.96 10.68
CA ALA A 276 -7.66 -6.13 9.64
C ALA A 276 -8.31 -6.29 8.24
N ALA A 277 -9.44 -6.99 8.12
CA ALA A 277 -10.13 -7.17 6.85
C ALA A 277 -10.73 -5.86 6.34
N VAL A 278 -11.30 -5.04 7.23
CA VAL A 278 -11.77 -3.68 6.90
C VAL A 278 -10.61 -2.84 6.39
N LEU A 279 -9.44 -2.89 7.03
CA LEU A 279 -8.24 -2.18 6.59
C LEU A 279 -7.83 -2.58 5.15
N VAL A 280 -7.79 -3.88 4.86
CA VAL A 280 -7.49 -4.39 3.50
C VAL A 280 -8.47 -3.83 2.47
N ILE A 281 -9.78 -3.85 2.78
CA ILE A 281 -10.81 -3.38 1.85
C ILE A 281 -10.71 -1.86 1.66
N VAL A 282 -10.54 -1.09 2.73
CA VAL A 282 -10.35 0.36 2.68
C VAL A 282 -9.13 0.70 1.82
N ASN A 283 -7.99 0.03 2.03
CA ASN A 283 -6.78 0.25 1.25
C ASN A 283 -6.99 -0.07 -0.23
N LEU A 284 -7.64 -1.20 -0.52
CA LEU A 284 -7.96 -1.60 -1.90
C LEU A 284 -8.86 -0.59 -2.60
N LEU A 285 -9.92 -0.13 -1.94
CA LEU A 285 -10.83 0.88 -2.50
C LEU A 285 -10.13 2.22 -2.69
N SER A 286 -9.29 2.62 -1.75
CA SER A 286 -8.57 3.90 -1.76
C SER A 286 -7.54 3.97 -2.86
N ILE A 287 -6.73 2.92 -3.02
CA ILE A 287 -5.75 2.81 -4.12
C ILE A 287 -6.47 2.93 -5.48
N ASN A 288 -7.56 2.19 -5.66
CA ASN A 288 -8.33 2.23 -6.91
C ASN A 288 -9.02 3.58 -7.13
N LEU A 289 -9.64 4.18 -6.11
CA LEU A 289 -10.27 5.49 -6.19
C LEU A 289 -9.26 6.58 -6.57
N ALA A 290 -8.11 6.61 -5.89
CA ALA A 290 -7.05 7.57 -6.12
C ALA A 290 -6.41 7.42 -7.51
N ALA A 291 -6.17 6.18 -7.94
CA ALA A 291 -5.69 5.90 -9.28
C ALA A 291 -6.71 6.36 -10.35
N LEU A 292 -7.99 6.03 -10.17
CA LEU A 292 -9.05 6.45 -11.08
C LEU A 292 -9.20 7.97 -11.15
N ALA A 293 -9.19 8.64 -9.99
CA ALA A 293 -9.25 10.10 -9.90
C ALA A 293 -8.05 10.75 -10.58
N THR A 294 -6.84 10.20 -10.40
CA THR A 294 -5.62 10.73 -11.02
C THR A 294 -5.65 10.58 -12.54
N LEU A 295 -6.12 9.45 -13.07
CA LEU A 295 -6.33 9.28 -14.51
C LEU A 295 -7.38 10.27 -15.05
N TRP A 296 -8.45 10.49 -14.28
CA TRP A 296 -9.50 11.43 -14.66
C TRP A 296 -9.01 12.89 -14.69
N VAL A 297 -8.23 13.31 -13.69
CA VAL A 297 -7.58 14.64 -13.61
C VAL A 297 -6.54 14.81 -14.71
N ALA A 298 -5.77 13.77 -15.03
CA ALA A 298 -4.85 13.76 -16.17
C ALA A 298 -5.58 13.84 -17.53
N GLY A 299 -6.91 13.76 -17.53
CA GLY A 299 -7.75 13.96 -18.69
C GLY A 299 -7.91 12.73 -19.57
N TYR A 300 -7.61 11.55 -19.03
CA TYR A 300 -8.06 10.29 -19.59
C TYR A 300 -9.56 10.14 -19.27
N ARG A 301 -10.39 10.90 -19.99
CA ARG A 301 -11.85 10.77 -19.94
C ARG A 301 -12.32 9.93 -21.13
N PRO A 302 -13.34 9.07 -20.99
CA PRO A 302 -13.95 8.41 -22.14
C PRO A 302 -14.68 9.46 -22.99
N GLN A 303 -13.99 10.04 -23.96
CA GLN A 303 -14.61 10.83 -25.03
C GLN A 303 -15.06 9.87 -26.12
N GLY A 304 -16.35 9.54 -26.11
CA GLY A 304 -17.06 8.96 -27.24
C GLY A 304 -18.28 9.82 -27.52
N LEU A 305 -18.11 10.91 -28.26
CA LEU A 305 -19.26 11.69 -28.75
C LEU A 305 -20.02 10.94 -29.87
N PHE A 306 -19.50 9.82 -30.37
CA PHE A 306 -20.12 9.04 -31.47
C PHE A 306 -20.00 7.50 -31.38
N GLU A 307 -19.62 6.92 -30.23
CA GLU A 307 -19.67 5.46 -30.03
C GLU A 307 -20.58 5.13 -28.83
N VAL A 308 -21.88 5.31 -29.05
CA VAL A 308 -22.91 4.82 -28.12
C VAL A 308 -23.04 3.31 -28.32
N SER A 309 -22.25 2.54 -27.59
CA SER A 309 -22.64 1.17 -27.25
C SER A 309 -23.33 1.22 -25.88
N PRO A 310 -24.59 0.74 -25.75
CA PRO A 310 -25.41 0.93 -24.55
C PRO A 310 -25.00 0.07 -23.33
N THR A 311 -23.86 -0.62 -23.39
CA THR A 311 -23.44 -1.63 -22.41
C THR A 311 -22.23 -1.24 -21.56
N ARG A 312 -21.62 -0.07 -21.78
CA ARG A 312 -20.42 0.35 -21.03
C ARG A 312 -20.79 1.23 -19.85
N THR A 313 -20.57 0.72 -18.63
CA THR A 313 -20.74 1.47 -17.39
C THR A 313 -19.83 2.73 -17.41
N PRO A 314 -20.38 3.95 -17.25
CA PRO A 314 -19.57 5.15 -17.31
C PRO A 314 -18.58 5.19 -16.14
N THR A 315 -17.36 5.69 -16.38
CA THR A 315 -16.27 5.79 -15.38
C THR A 315 -16.72 6.41 -14.06
N TYR A 316 -17.66 7.36 -14.10
CA TYR A 316 -18.21 8.00 -12.91
C TYR A 316 -18.95 7.03 -11.98
N THR A 317 -19.52 5.94 -12.51
CA THR A 317 -20.16 4.90 -11.70
C THR A 317 -19.13 4.19 -10.81
N TYR A 318 -17.95 3.87 -11.35
CA TYR A 318 -16.88 3.25 -10.56
C TYR A 318 -16.31 4.22 -9.53
N ALA A 319 -16.15 5.50 -9.89
CA ALA A 319 -15.78 6.53 -8.93
C ALA A 319 -16.82 6.65 -7.79
N ALA A 320 -18.11 6.57 -8.11
CA ALA A 320 -19.19 6.57 -7.13
C ALA A 320 -19.19 5.29 -6.27
N ILE A 321 -19.01 4.11 -6.86
CA ILE A 321 -18.92 2.84 -6.13
C ILE A 321 -17.76 2.86 -5.14
N PHE A 322 -16.56 3.25 -5.60
CA PHE A 322 -15.40 3.35 -4.73
C PHE A 322 -15.56 4.44 -3.67
N GLY A 323 -16.09 5.61 -4.04
CA GLY A 323 -16.32 6.71 -3.10
C GLY A 323 -17.36 6.38 -2.04
N VAL A 324 -18.49 5.79 -2.41
CA VAL A 324 -19.54 5.38 -1.46
C VAL A 324 -19.05 4.22 -0.61
N GLY A 325 -18.40 3.20 -1.20
CA GLY A 325 -17.81 2.09 -0.44
C GLY A 325 -16.77 2.58 0.56
N LEU A 326 -15.92 3.53 0.16
CA LEU A 326 -14.94 4.14 1.04
C LEU A 326 -15.61 4.94 2.15
N LEU A 327 -16.63 5.76 1.86
CA LEU A 327 -17.35 6.52 2.89
C LEU A 327 -18.03 5.62 3.92
N VAL A 328 -18.67 4.54 3.47
CA VAL A 328 -19.34 3.57 4.36
C VAL A 328 -18.33 2.88 5.28
N LEU A 329 -17.14 2.54 4.77
CA LEU A 329 -16.09 1.88 5.55
C LEU A 329 -15.22 2.86 6.35
N ALA A 330 -15.14 4.11 5.94
CA ALA A 330 -14.40 5.16 6.64
C ALA A 330 -15.14 5.66 7.89
N ALA A 331 -16.47 5.53 7.95
CA ALA A 331 -17.24 5.90 9.13
C ALA A 331 -16.86 5.10 10.40
N PRO A 332 -16.85 3.76 10.39
CA PRO A 332 -16.38 2.99 11.55
C PRO A 332 -14.89 3.22 11.82
N LEU A 333 -14.08 3.41 10.77
CA LEU A 333 -12.66 3.75 10.91
C LEU A 333 -12.45 5.06 11.66
N ALA A 334 -13.21 6.11 11.31
CA ALA A 334 -13.17 7.39 12.00
C ALA A 334 -13.62 7.25 13.46
N GLY A 335 -14.56 6.35 13.77
CA GLY A 335 -14.95 6.02 15.15
C GLY A 335 -13.79 5.45 15.95
N VAL A 336 -13.07 4.47 15.40
CA VAL A 336 -11.88 3.88 16.05
C VAL A 336 -10.77 4.90 16.24
N THR A 337 -10.49 5.72 15.22
CA THR A 337 -9.47 6.78 15.35
C THR A 337 -9.86 7.84 16.38
N LEU A 338 -11.16 8.18 16.52
CA LEU A 338 -11.59 9.10 17.58
C LEU A 338 -11.41 8.49 18.97
N LEU A 339 -11.69 7.19 19.13
CA LEU A 339 -11.43 6.48 20.38
C LEU A 339 -9.94 6.57 20.75
N GLU A 340 -9.04 6.31 19.79
CA GLU A 340 -7.59 6.40 19.96
C GLU A 340 -7.14 7.81 20.42
N PHE A 341 -7.75 8.87 19.87
CA PHE A 341 -7.50 10.23 20.34
C PHE A 341 -7.96 10.45 21.79
N HIS A 342 -9.15 9.95 22.15
CA HIS A 342 -9.67 10.05 23.51
C HIS A 342 -8.84 9.25 24.51
N THR A 343 -8.30 8.10 24.11
CA THR A 343 -7.47 7.26 24.99
C THR A 343 -6.13 7.93 25.26
N THR A 344 -5.48 8.53 24.26
CA THR A 344 -4.24 9.30 24.48
C THR A 344 -4.48 10.56 25.32
N GLU A 345 -5.63 11.23 25.15
CA GLU A 345 -5.99 12.39 25.99
C GLU A 345 -6.25 11.96 27.44
N LEU A 346 -6.93 10.83 27.64
CA LEU A 346 -7.16 10.24 28.96
C LEU A 346 -5.85 9.79 29.61
N GLU A 347 -4.96 9.12 28.88
CA GLU A 347 -3.64 8.69 29.35
C GLU A 347 -2.82 9.89 29.85
N SER A 348 -2.70 10.93 29.02
CA SER A 348 -1.97 12.15 29.40
C SER A 348 -2.62 12.90 30.57
N SER A 349 -3.95 12.90 30.67
CA SER A 349 -4.66 13.50 31.81
C SER A 349 -4.47 12.67 33.08
N ALA A 350 -4.54 11.34 32.96
CA ALA A 350 -4.32 10.42 34.06
C ALA A 350 -2.89 10.50 34.59
N GLU A 351 -1.89 10.56 33.71
CA GLU A 351 -0.49 10.76 34.08
C GLU A 351 -0.29 12.05 34.89
N ALA A 352 -0.89 13.17 34.44
CA ALA A 352 -0.81 14.44 35.15
C ALA A 352 -1.51 14.41 36.52
N GLU A 353 -2.68 13.76 36.63
CA GLU A 353 -3.40 13.62 37.90
C GLU A 353 -2.69 12.65 38.86
N VAL A 354 -2.13 11.55 38.36
CA VAL A 354 -1.33 10.60 39.13
C VAL A 354 -0.09 11.30 39.69
N GLU A 355 0.64 12.06 38.87
CA GLU A 355 1.81 12.84 39.31
C GLU A 355 1.42 13.89 40.37
N ALA A 356 0.26 14.54 40.21
CA ALA A 356 -0.25 15.49 41.19
C ALA A 356 -0.60 14.86 42.54
N VAL A 357 -1.22 13.67 42.54
CA VAL A 357 -1.54 12.92 43.77
C VAL A 357 -0.26 12.45 44.46
N LEU A 358 0.71 11.92 43.72
CA LEU A 358 1.97 11.41 44.27
C LEU A 358 2.95 12.50 44.69
N ALA A 359 2.74 13.75 44.27
CA ALA A 359 3.48 14.91 44.77
C ALA A 359 3.08 15.35 46.19
N GLU A 360 2.07 14.72 46.80
CA GLU A 360 1.69 14.99 48.19
C GLU A 360 2.71 14.41 49.18
N PRO A 361 2.96 15.08 50.33
CA PRO A 361 3.97 14.63 51.31
C PRO A 361 3.71 13.24 51.92
N GLU A 362 2.51 12.68 51.71
CA GLU A 362 2.12 11.34 52.14
C GLU A 362 2.79 10.25 51.27
N TYR A 363 3.21 10.58 50.04
CA TYR A 363 3.75 9.64 49.05
C TYR A 363 5.18 9.96 48.58
N ASP A 364 5.95 10.75 49.37
CA ASP A 364 7.32 11.20 49.05
C ASP A 364 8.32 10.05 48.75
N ASP A 365 8.00 8.80 49.11
CA ASP A 365 8.80 7.60 48.87
C ASP A 365 8.38 6.80 47.61
N ARG A 366 7.48 7.36 46.80
CA ARG A 366 6.90 6.73 45.61
C ARG A 366 7.15 7.55 44.35
N GLU A 367 7.49 6.89 43.27
CA GLU A 367 7.64 7.50 41.95
C GLU A 367 6.73 6.81 40.92
N VAL A 368 6.22 7.58 39.95
CA VAL A 368 5.46 7.03 38.82
C VAL A 368 6.44 6.50 37.79
N ASP A 369 6.33 5.21 37.49
CA ASP A 369 7.12 4.59 36.42
C ASP A 369 6.37 4.66 35.08
N ASP A 370 5.07 4.35 35.08
CA ASP A 370 4.26 4.24 33.86
C ASP A 370 2.76 4.40 34.17
N VAL A 371 2.02 5.03 33.26
CA VAL A 371 0.56 5.10 33.29
C VAL A 371 0.04 4.63 31.95
N ALA A 372 -0.54 3.44 31.91
CA ALA A 372 -1.03 2.82 30.69
C ALA A 372 -2.55 2.71 30.71
N VAL A 373 -3.20 3.07 29.60
CA VAL A 373 -4.64 2.83 29.39
C VAL A 373 -4.80 1.51 28.63
N GLU A 374 -5.36 0.50 29.29
CA GLU A 374 -5.65 -0.78 28.65
C GLU A 374 -7.06 -0.79 28.05
N LEU A 375 -7.12 -1.19 26.78
CA LEU A 375 -8.36 -1.34 26.02
C LEU A 375 -8.86 -2.78 26.08
N ASP A 376 -10.18 -2.94 26.01
CA ASP A 376 -10.77 -4.27 25.92
C ASP A 376 -10.42 -4.99 24.59
N GLY A 377 -10.62 -6.31 24.57
CA GLY A 377 -10.40 -7.13 23.37
C GLY A 377 -11.52 -7.04 22.32
N ASN A 378 -12.46 -6.08 22.40
CA ASN A 378 -13.68 -6.07 21.59
C ASN A 378 -13.50 -5.40 20.22
N TYR A 379 -12.63 -5.95 19.38
CA TYR A 379 -12.45 -5.43 18.02
C TYR A 379 -13.72 -5.54 17.14
N PRO A 380 -13.95 -4.58 16.22
CA PRO A 380 -13.09 -3.43 15.91
C PRO A 380 -13.36 -2.19 16.78
N ILE A 381 -14.38 -2.18 17.64
CA ILE A 381 -14.74 -1.02 18.48
C ILE A 381 -14.36 -1.36 19.91
N GLN A 382 -13.17 -0.95 20.31
CA GLN A 382 -12.67 -1.15 21.67
C GLN A 382 -13.24 -0.07 22.61
N SER A 383 -13.22 -0.35 23.92
CA SER A 383 -13.49 0.62 24.98
C SER A 383 -12.41 0.54 26.05
N VAL A 384 -12.30 1.58 26.88
CA VAL A 384 -11.30 1.60 27.97
C VAL A 384 -11.74 0.60 29.04
N GLU A 385 -10.92 -0.44 29.27
CA GLU A 385 -11.21 -1.43 30.30
C GLU A 385 -10.66 -0.97 31.66
N ARG A 386 -9.40 -0.54 31.68
CA ARG A 386 -8.73 -0.07 32.90
C ARG A 386 -7.59 0.90 32.64
N VAL A 387 -7.23 1.66 33.67
CA VAL A 387 -5.98 2.43 33.73
C VAL A 387 -5.07 1.73 34.73
N VAL A 388 -3.91 1.31 34.25
CA VAL A 388 -2.87 0.68 35.03
C VAL A 388 -1.84 1.73 35.39
N VAL A 389 -1.70 1.99 36.68
CA VAL A 389 -0.71 2.92 37.24
C VAL A 389 0.40 2.10 37.87
N THR A 390 1.60 2.19 37.31
CA THR A 390 2.78 1.51 37.83
C THR A 390 3.56 2.49 38.69
N VAL A 391 3.67 2.16 39.98
CA VAL A 391 4.34 2.99 40.99
C VAL A 391 5.52 2.21 41.55
N SER A 392 6.70 2.83 41.56
CA SER A 392 7.89 2.29 42.20
C SER A 392 8.09 2.89 43.59
N GLY A 393 8.72 2.12 44.49
CA GLY A 393 9.03 2.60 45.84
C GLY A 393 9.92 1.62 46.62
N GLN A 394 10.36 2.06 47.80
CA GLN A 394 11.24 1.26 48.67
C GLN A 394 10.50 0.14 49.41
N ASP A 395 9.18 0.29 49.63
CA ASP A 395 8.33 -0.72 50.26
C ASP A 395 7.33 -1.31 49.22
N PRO A 396 7.31 -2.64 49.00
CA PRO A 396 6.32 -3.29 48.14
C PRO A 396 4.89 -3.31 48.70
N SER A 397 4.69 -2.84 49.93
CA SER A 397 3.38 -2.90 50.59
C SER A 397 2.36 -1.97 49.90
N PRO A 398 1.15 -2.46 49.60
CA PRO A 398 0.09 -1.63 49.05
C PRO A 398 -0.29 -0.50 50.01
N GLU A 399 -0.38 0.71 49.47
CA GLU A 399 -0.89 1.88 50.19
C GLU A 399 -2.41 1.82 50.30
N SER A 400 -2.94 1.94 51.51
CA SER A 400 -4.39 1.92 51.73
C SER A 400 -5.04 3.21 51.21
N GLY A 401 -5.90 3.10 50.20
CA GLY A 401 -6.69 4.21 49.67
C GLY A 401 -6.04 4.98 48.51
N LEU A 402 -4.81 4.64 48.10
CA LEU A 402 -4.18 5.25 46.91
C LEU A 402 -5.01 4.97 45.65
N ALA A 403 -5.47 3.73 45.46
CA ALA A 403 -6.33 3.37 44.33
C ALA A 403 -7.66 4.15 44.31
N ASP A 404 -8.26 4.39 45.48
CA ASP A 404 -9.51 5.16 45.60
C ASP A 404 -9.27 6.65 45.28
N ARG A 405 -8.16 7.21 45.74
CA ARG A 405 -7.76 8.59 45.41
C ARG A 405 -7.48 8.77 43.91
N LEU A 406 -6.71 7.86 43.32
CA LEU A 406 -6.42 7.89 41.89
C LEU A 406 -7.70 7.71 41.06
N TYR A 407 -8.61 6.85 41.51
CA TYR A 407 -9.94 6.74 40.90
C TYR A 407 -10.71 8.06 40.94
N GLU A 408 -10.78 8.73 42.09
CA GLU A 408 -11.46 10.04 42.22
C GLU A 408 -10.82 11.14 41.38
N ALA A 409 -9.49 11.11 41.19
CA ALA A 409 -8.75 12.09 40.39
C ALA A 409 -8.92 11.84 38.87
N ILE A 410 -8.93 10.59 38.43
CA ILE A 410 -8.99 10.21 37.00
C ILE A 410 -10.44 10.17 36.49
N GLN A 411 -11.42 9.77 37.32
CA GLN A 411 -12.83 9.65 36.93
C GLN A 411 -13.42 10.87 36.21
N PRO A 412 -13.14 12.13 36.59
CA PRO A 412 -13.67 13.31 35.89
C PRO A 412 -13.24 13.43 34.43
N HIS A 413 -12.18 12.72 34.02
CA HIS A 413 -11.63 12.74 32.67
C HIS A 413 -12.12 11.57 31.80
N SER A 414 -12.95 10.67 32.35
CA SER A 414 -13.53 9.53 31.63
C SER A 414 -15.06 9.57 31.64
N ASP A 415 -15.67 9.32 30.49
CA ASP A 415 -17.12 9.23 30.31
C ASP A 415 -17.69 7.82 30.63
N GLU A 416 -16.83 6.83 30.88
CA GLU A 416 -17.18 5.41 31.09
C GLU A 416 -16.80 4.90 32.49
N SER A 417 -17.37 3.76 32.90
CA SER A 417 -17.02 3.12 34.17
C SER A 417 -15.60 2.54 34.08
N LEU A 418 -14.63 3.29 34.59
CA LEU A 418 -13.22 2.94 34.56
C LEU A 418 -12.82 2.06 35.75
N ILE A 419 -11.88 1.14 35.56
CA ILE A 419 -11.19 0.44 36.65
C ILE A 419 -9.80 1.08 36.78
N VAL A 420 -9.39 1.48 37.99
CA VAL A 420 -8.01 1.91 38.26
C VAL A 420 -7.29 0.76 38.96
N GLU A 421 -6.24 0.25 38.32
CA GLU A 421 -5.36 -0.77 38.87
C GLU A 421 -4.02 -0.11 39.24
N VAL A 422 -3.57 -0.31 40.48
CA VAL A 422 -2.27 0.21 40.94
C VAL A 422 -1.32 -0.97 41.11
N GLN A 423 -0.24 -0.97 40.32
CA GLN A 423 0.81 -1.97 40.39
C GLN A 423 2.02 -1.40 41.13
N TYR A 424 2.43 -2.09 42.20
CA TYR A 424 3.58 -1.69 43.01
C TYR A 424 4.80 -2.49 42.57
N VAL A 425 5.83 -1.80 42.09
CA VAL A 425 7.08 -2.41 41.64
C VAL A 425 8.21 -2.03 42.59
N VAL A 426 9.08 -3.00 42.89
CA VAL A 426 10.27 -2.76 43.73
C VAL A 426 11.44 -2.41 42.82
N ALA A 427 11.99 -1.22 42.99
CA ALA A 427 13.22 -0.82 42.34
C ALA A 427 14.43 -1.24 43.21
N GLU A 428 15.36 -2.01 42.63
CA GLU A 428 16.65 -2.32 43.26
C GLU A 428 17.75 -1.52 42.57
N GLU A 429 18.22 -0.45 43.21
CA GLU A 429 19.35 0.35 42.72
C GLU A 429 20.66 -0.14 43.35
N ARG A 430 21.65 -0.47 42.50
CA ARG A 430 23.01 -0.81 42.96
C ARG A 430 23.99 0.29 42.54
N GLY A 431 24.26 1.22 43.45
CA GLY A 431 25.39 2.15 43.34
C GLY A 431 26.71 1.50 43.77
N ASP A 432 27.86 2.05 43.32
CA ASP A 432 29.21 1.52 43.56
C ASP A 432 29.72 1.66 45.01
N GLY A 433 28.80 1.74 45.99
CA GLY A 433 29.15 1.91 47.40
C GLY A 433 27.95 1.91 48.33
N ASP A 434 27.37 0.74 48.60
CA ASP A 434 27.07 0.29 49.97
C ASP A 434 26.58 -1.17 49.96
N GLU A 435 27.20 -1.99 50.81
CA GLU A 435 26.73 -3.35 51.14
C GLU A 435 25.56 -3.23 52.12
N THR A 436 24.34 -3.64 51.75
CA THR A 436 23.34 -4.00 52.77
C THR A 436 22.49 -5.20 52.33
N ASP A 437 22.19 -6.03 53.33
CA ASP A 437 21.67 -7.40 53.30
C ASP A 437 20.46 -7.65 52.39
N ALA A 438 20.59 -8.68 51.55
CA ALA A 438 19.50 -9.23 50.75
C ALA A 438 18.49 -9.99 51.62
N GLN A 439 17.29 -9.45 51.82
CA GLN A 439 16.11 -10.25 52.18
C GLN A 439 15.32 -10.63 50.94
N ARG A 440 15.41 -11.92 50.57
CA ARG A 440 14.48 -12.55 49.62
C ARG A 440 13.07 -12.50 50.19
N VAL A 441 12.19 -11.74 49.55
CA VAL A 441 10.75 -11.90 49.72
C VAL A 441 10.19 -12.55 48.45
N THR A 442 9.74 -13.79 48.56
CA THR A 442 8.94 -14.47 47.54
C THR A 442 7.50 -14.49 48.06
N ILE A 443 6.61 -13.68 47.51
CA ILE A 443 5.17 -13.79 47.76
C ILE A 443 4.54 -14.44 46.53
N ARG A 444 4.03 -15.66 46.73
CA ARG A 444 3.01 -16.26 45.87
C ARG A 444 1.66 -15.93 46.48
N THR A 445 0.83 -15.17 45.79
CA THR A 445 -0.60 -15.13 46.06
C THR A 445 -1.26 -16.24 45.25
N ALA A 446 -1.81 -17.20 45.98
CA ALA A 446 -2.66 -18.26 45.44
C ALA A 446 -4.09 -17.75 45.27
N ASP A 447 -4.78 -18.28 44.25
CA ASP A 447 -6.21 -18.13 44.01
C ASP A 447 -7.07 -18.29 45.28
N GLY A 448 -8.13 -17.49 45.38
CA GLY A 448 -9.10 -17.61 46.46
C GLY A 448 -10.39 -16.83 46.26
N THR A 449 -11.28 -17.37 45.41
CA THR A 449 -12.76 -17.21 45.31
C THR A 449 -13.36 -15.87 44.89
#